data_AF-I3SPT7-F1
#
_entry.id   AF-I3SPT7-F1
#
_cell.length_a   1.000
_cell.length_b   1.000
_cell.length_c   1.000
_cell.angle_alpha   90.00
_cell.angle_beta   90.00
_cell.angle_gamma   90.00
#
_symmetry.space_group_name_H-M   'P 1'
#
loop_
_entity.id
_entity.type
_entity.pdbx_description
1 polymer ?
#
loop_
_entity_poly.entity_id
_entity_poly.type
_entity_poly.pdbx_seq_one_letter_code
_entity_poly.pdbx_strand_id
1 'polypeptide(L)' 'MQVKQVLANGKRGALNVGAVLILPEGFELAPTDRISPEIKEKMGNLSLKATVPRKKIFLW' A
#
# COMPACT_ATOMS: atom_id res chain seq x y z
N MET A 1 -22.03 0.04 8.31
CA MET A 1 -21.33 -1.26 8.26
C MET A 1 -20.14 -1.20 9.21
N GLN A 2 -20.09 -1.99 10.28
CA GLN A 2 -18.85 -2.18 11.05
C GLN A 2 -18.64 -3.67 11.30
N VAL A 3 -18.25 -4.38 10.24
CA VAL A 3 -17.77 -5.76 10.36
C VAL A 3 -16.38 -5.70 10.98
N LYS A 4 -16.16 -6.44 12.07
CA LYS A 4 -14.88 -6.55 12.78
C LYS A 4 -14.32 -7.95 12.59
N GLN A 5 -13.02 -8.08 12.34
CA GLN A 5 -12.35 -9.38 12.22
C GLN A 5 -11.99 -9.94 13.59
N VAL A 6 -11.81 -11.25 13.67
CA VAL A 6 -11.21 -11.89 14.85
C VAL A 6 -9.70 -11.73 14.76
N LEU A 7 -9.09 -11.10 15.77
CA LEU A 7 -7.65 -10.92 15.88
C LEU A 7 -6.97 -12.20 16.40
N ALA A 8 -5.63 -12.26 16.34
CA ALA A 8 -4.85 -13.41 16.82
C ALA A 8 -5.07 -13.75 18.30
N ASN A 9 -5.51 -12.78 19.12
CA ASN A 9 -5.85 -12.98 20.54
C ASN A 9 -7.31 -13.40 20.77
N GLY A 10 -8.07 -13.72 19.72
CA GLY A 10 -9.48 -14.12 19.77
C GLY A 10 -10.49 -12.97 19.94
N LYS A 11 -10.05 -11.71 20.10
CA LYS A 11 -10.94 -10.56 20.25
C LYS A 11 -11.34 -9.97 18.90
N ARG A 12 -12.50 -9.30 18.83
CA ARG A 12 -12.94 -8.58 17.62
C ARG A 12 -12.21 -7.25 17.48
N GLY A 13 -11.61 -7.00 16.32
CA GLY A 13 -10.84 -5.78 16.03
C GLY A 13 -11.00 -5.27 14.60
N ALA A 14 -10.30 -4.17 14.30
CA ALA A 14 -10.26 -3.58 12.98
C ALA A 14 -9.50 -4.48 11.99
N LEU A 15 -9.81 -4.32 10.70
CA LEU A 15 -9.10 -4.98 9.61
C LEU A 15 -7.92 -4.12 9.17
N ASN A 16 -6.77 -4.75 8.96
CA ASN A 16 -5.67 -4.16 8.21
C ASN A 16 -5.89 -4.49 6.73
N VAL A 17 -5.51 -3.56 5.85
CA VAL A 17 -5.62 -3.72 4.39
C VAL A 17 -4.24 -3.63 3.78
N GLY A 18 -4.02 -4.39 2.71
CA GLY A 18 -2.81 -4.32 1.91
C GLY A 18 -3.13 -4.65 0.46
N ALA A 19 -2.38 -4.08 -0.46
CA ALA A 19 -2.57 -4.28 -1.89
C ALA A 19 -1.26 -4.68 -2.56
N VAL A 20 -1.40 -5.33 -3.71
CA VAL A 20 -0.25 -5.58 -4.56
C VAL A 20 -0.49 -5.09 -5.97
N LEU A 21 0.39 -4.19 -6.42
CA LEU A 21 0.40 -3.66 -7.77
C LEU A 21 1.50 -4.34 -8.58
N ILE A 22 1.15 -4.83 -9.78
CA ILE A 22 2.09 -5.36 -10.75
C ILE A 22 2.17 -4.35 -11.88
N LEU A 23 3.35 -3.79 -12.09
CA LEU A 23 3.57 -2.78 -13.12
C LEU A 23 4.03 -3.42 -14.44
N PRO A 24 3.64 -2.85 -15.60
CA PRO A 24 4.24 -3.21 -16.88
C PRO A 24 5.74 -2.95 -16.90
N GLU A 25 6.44 -3.57 -17.84
CA GLU A 25 7.87 -3.30 -18.05
C GLU A 25 8.12 -1.81 -18.34
N GLY A 26 9.21 -1.27 -17.79
CA GLY A 26 9.53 0.17 -17.87
C GLY A 26 8.82 1.07 -16.84
N PHE A 27 7.79 0.61 -16.14
CA PHE A 27 7.13 1.39 -15.08
C PHE A 27 7.77 1.16 -13.72
N GLU A 28 7.90 2.23 -12.93
CA GLU A 28 8.44 2.22 -11.57
C GLU A 28 7.71 3.25 -10.69
N LEU A 29 7.96 3.20 -9.37
CA LEU A 29 7.44 4.21 -8.45
C LEU A 29 8.05 5.58 -8.77
N ALA A 30 7.20 6.61 -8.75
CA ALA A 30 7.65 7.98 -8.93
C ALA A 30 8.60 8.39 -7.79
N PRO A 31 9.75 9.01 -8.11
CA PRO A 31 10.61 9.63 -7.10
C PRO A 31 9.87 10.69 -6.29
N THR A 32 10.17 10.81 -5.00
CA THR A 32 9.46 11.70 -4.05
C THR A 32 9.49 13.18 -4.45
N ASP A 33 10.54 13.61 -5.16
CA ASP A 33 10.71 14.95 -5.70
C ASP A 33 9.75 15.26 -6.88
N ARG A 34 9.25 14.23 -7.57
CA ARG A 34 8.33 14.38 -8.71
C ARG A 34 6.85 14.31 -8.34
N ILE A 35 6.53 14.07 -7.08
CA ILE A 35 5.13 13.96 -6.61
C ILE A 35 4.64 15.32 -6.15
N SER A 36 3.53 15.79 -6.73
CA SER A 36 2.90 17.05 -6.35
C SER A 36 2.39 17.03 -4.89
N PRO A 37 2.28 18.19 -4.22
CA PRO A 37 1.80 18.27 -2.84
C PRO A 37 0.42 17.62 -2.63
N GLU A 38 -0.50 17.82 -3.57
CA GLU A 38 -1.85 17.22 -3.52
C GLU A 38 -1.81 15.68 -3.52
N ILE A 39 -0.93 15.09 -4.33
CA ILE A 39 -0.79 13.62 -4.40
C ILE A 39 -0.09 13.10 -3.14
N LYS A 40 0.89 13.84 -2.60
CA LYS A 40 1.53 13.50 -1.33
C LYS A 40 0.53 13.46 -0.19
N GLU A 41 -0.37 14.44 -0.12
CA GLU A 41 -1.43 14.48 0.89
C GLU A 41 -2.38 13.28 0.76
N LYS A 42 -2.79 12.93 -0.47
CA LYS A 42 -3.64 11.76 -0.73
C LYS A 42 -2.96 10.42 -0.43
N MET A 43 -1.65 10.31 -0.60
CA MET A 43 -0.91 9.10 -0.22
C MET A 43 -0.80 8.95 1.30
N GLY A 44 -0.75 10.05 2.07
CA GLY A 44 -0.66 10.01 3.52
C GLY A 44 0.50 9.12 4.01
N ASN A 45 0.19 8.14 4.85
CA ASN A 45 1.17 7.24 5.49
C ASN A 45 1.39 5.92 4.74
N LEU A 46 1.03 5.85 3.45
CA LEU A 46 1.19 4.62 2.67
C LEU A 46 2.66 4.18 2.63
N SER A 47 2.90 2.91 2.98
CA SER A 47 4.24 2.31 2.88
C SER A 47 4.35 1.51 1.59
N LEU A 48 5.22 1.97 0.68
CA LEU A 48 5.47 1.33 -0.61
C LEU A 48 6.75 0.50 -0.57
N LYS A 49 6.65 -0.81 -0.84
CA LYS A 49 7.81 -1.70 -0.96
C LYS A 49 7.89 -2.33 -2.34
N ALA A 50 8.94 -2.00 -3.09
CA ALA A 50 9.23 -2.61 -4.38
C ALA A 50 9.95 -3.96 -4.21
N THR A 51 9.57 -4.96 -5.00
CA THR A 51 10.21 -6.29 -5.03
C THR A 51 10.54 -6.72 -6.46
N VAL A 52 11.72 -7.31 -6.64
CA VAL A 52 12.25 -7.87 -7.90
C VAL A 52 12.22 -9.39 -7.79
N PRO A 53 11.44 -10.09 -8.64
CA PRO A 53 11.80 -10.26 -10.06
C PRO A 53 10.71 -9.85 -11.07
N ARG A 54 9.61 -9.22 -10.63
CA ARG A 54 8.44 -8.87 -11.48
C ARG A 54 7.85 -7.48 -11.21
N LYS A 55 8.69 -6.53 -10.76
CA LYS A 55 8.32 -5.15 -10.36
C LYS A 55 6.97 -5.10 -9.61
N LYS A 56 6.87 -5.91 -8.56
CA LYS A 56 5.67 -6.05 -7.74
C LYS A 56 5.81 -5.09 -6.55
N ILE A 57 4.82 -4.22 -6.35
CA ILE A 57 4.80 -3.24 -5.27
C ILE A 57 3.77 -3.68 -4.24
N PHE A 58 4.21 -3.79 -3.00
CA PHE A 58 3.33 -4.02 -1.86
C PHE A 58 3.00 -2.68 -1.22
N LEU A 59 1.71 -2.45 -1.01
CA LEU A 59 1.17 -1.29 -0.33
C LEU A 59 0.58 -1.77 1.00
N TRP A 60 1.06 -1.21 2.11
CA TRP A 60 0.56 -1.43 3.47
C TRP A 60 0.15 -0.10 4.10
#